data_AF-A0A1D2A5M9-F1
#
_entry.id   AF-A0A1D2A5M9-F1
#
_cell.length_a   1.000
_cell.length_b   1.000
_cell.length_c   1.000
_cell.angle_alpha   90.00
_cell.angle_beta   90.00
_cell.angle_gamma   90.00
#
_symmetry.space_group_name_H-M   'P 1'
#
loop_
_entity.id
_entity.type
_entity.pdbx_description
1 polymer ?
#
loop_
_entity_poly.entity_id
_entity_poly.type
_entity_poly.pdbx_seq_one_letter_code
_entity_poly.pdbx_strand_id
1 'polypeptide(L)'
;PQTTFCRDNLEQIGSMLSCGRRAAEVVARNPTVRGLASLPAEQVRGSSEIAETVRLSPTAPLLLRLSQRPWGATATLPASSLPADAPATVAVLRDAWAAHDQTPRPLAELIHPLSPCTAAVAASAADWHSRVLVDVYERPAAGGDHALKTVAGDLFHLLRSAGIRPLHVPDVPAVAAQAARLNCLASGARGVRQSTNEVLMVAPTAFGFNEQAAQDNTFMHTGAGAASDAGPSVTHRVVREFAGLHRELADVAGVRVNLFQHSLAHGTPDAVFPNNWFSTHAAGEGGGAAPSSLVLYPMKCPNRAAEAREDVVGVLRALGHAAEVNLAGEEGAAAGGAGRVLEGTGSLVLDRVNGVAYVALSERADAALADDWARRLGYDRVVAFSSGDGAGGAVYHTNVMMAVGTDLAVACLASVADDGERRALRQALERHHTLVDITRDQMAAMCGNVLELEDGRGLPVLAMSTRAYNAFTEEQRRTMRRHVAALHHAPIDTLEHIGGGSVRCTLGEIFRP
;
A
#
# COMPACT_ATOMS: atom_id res chain seq x y z
N PRO A 1 26.66 59.12 22.73
CA PRO A 1 25.29 59.56 22.45
C PRO A 1 24.75 58.90 21.16
N GLN A 2 24.37 57.63 21.30
CA GLN A 2 23.36 56.85 20.54
C GLN A 2 23.54 55.37 20.93
N THR A 3 23.48 55.11 22.24
CA THR A 3 23.37 53.78 22.87
C THR A 3 22.49 53.89 24.12
N THR A 4 21.43 54.70 24.00
CA THR A 4 20.44 54.99 25.04
C THR A 4 19.04 54.99 24.43
N PHE A 5 18.70 53.91 23.72
CA PHE A 5 17.34 53.65 23.23
C PHE A 5 16.93 52.17 23.31
N CYS A 6 17.64 51.35 24.09
CA CYS A 6 17.29 49.94 24.30
C CYS A 6 17.35 49.52 25.78
N ARG A 7 17.21 50.46 26.72
CA ARG A 7 17.23 50.15 28.16
C ARG A 7 15.96 50.52 28.93
N ASP A 8 15.02 51.25 28.32
CA ASP A 8 13.83 51.75 29.03
C ASP A 8 12.53 50.97 28.76
N ASN A 9 12.60 49.82 28.08
CA ASN A 9 11.44 48.92 27.87
C ASN A 9 11.53 47.57 28.62
N LEU A 10 12.48 47.42 29.55
CA LEU A 10 12.61 46.22 30.41
C LEU A 10 12.21 46.44 31.88
N GLU A 11 11.80 47.66 32.25
CA GLU A 11 11.30 47.96 33.60
C GLU A 11 9.76 47.91 33.74
N GLN A 12 9.02 47.59 32.67
CA GLN A 12 7.55 47.45 32.71
C GLN A 12 7.03 46.00 32.71
N ILE A 13 7.91 45.00 32.93
CA ILE A 13 7.54 43.58 33.11
C ILE A 13 7.97 43.05 34.50
N GLY A 14 8.41 43.94 35.41
CA GLY A 14 8.87 43.61 36.76
C GLY A 14 7.87 43.85 37.91
N SER A 15 6.63 44.30 37.62
CA SER A 15 5.69 44.80 38.65
C SER A 15 4.41 43.96 38.84
N MET A 16 4.39 42.69 38.46
CA MET A 16 3.23 41.79 38.71
C MET A 16 3.59 40.39 39.22
N LEU A 17 4.75 40.25 39.89
CA LEU A 17 5.14 39.02 40.59
C LEU A 17 5.81 39.33 41.93
N SER A 18 5.04 39.87 42.89
CA SER A 18 5.44 39.90 44.30
C SER A 18 4.26 40.12 45.24
N CYS A 19 3.36 39.14 45.34
CA CYS A 19 2.60 38.96 46.58
C CYS A 19 2.44 37.47 46.92
N GLY A 20 3.43 36.99 47.67
CA GLY A 20 3.15 36.18 48.87
C GLY A 20 2.82 34.70 48.69
N ARG A 21 3.85 33.88 48.41
CA ARG A 21 3.94 32.57 49.06
C ARG A 21 4.26 32.75 50.54
N ARG A 22 3.63 31.91 51.38
CA ARG A 22 3.75 31.67 52.85
C ARG A 22 2.43 32.08 53.54
N ALA A 23 1.72 31.22 54.26
CA ALA A 23 2.00 29.88 54.72
C ALA A 23 0.67 29.16 55.01
N ALA A 24 0.64 27.87 54.71
CA ALA A 24 -0.23 26.89 55.31
C ALA A 24 0.07 26.77 56.83
N GLU A 25 -0.84 26.10 57.55
CA GLU A 25 -0.90 25.87 59.01
C GLU A 25 -1.66 27.01 59.71
N VAL A 26 -2.90 26.82 60.19
CA VAL A 26 -3.28 25.84 61.21
C VAL A 26 -4.63 25.20 60.89
N VAL A 27 -4.52 23.90 60.61
CA VAL A 27 -5.56 22.88 60.75
C VAL A 27 -6.06 22.86 62.19
N ALA A 28 -7.36 22.94 62.41
CA ALA A 28 -8.08 22.04 63.33
C ALA A 28 -9.51 22.52 63.59
N ARG A 29 -10.47 21.86 62.95
CA ARG A 29 -11.65 21.25 63.60
C ARG A 29 -12.20 20.14 62.68
N ASN A 30 -11.50 19.00 62.72
CA ASN A 30 -11.95 17.58 62.66
C ASN A 30 -13.31 17.19 62.04
N PRO A 31 -13.47 15.95 61.50
CA PRO A 31 -12.53 15.12 60.73
C PRO A 31 -13.18 14.47 59.48
N THR A 32 -12.35 13.72 58.72
CA THR A 32 -12.64 12.78 57.62
C THR A 32 -12.83 13.34 56.21
N VAL A 33 -11.74 13.82 55.61
CA VAL A 33 -11.53 13.68 54.15
C VAL A 33 -10.06 13.30 53.90
N ARG A 34 -9.85 12.08 53.41
CA ARG A 34 -8.58 11.58 52.87
C ARG A 34 -8.62 11.66 51.35
N GLY A 35 -7.74 12.49 50.79
CA GLY A 35 -6.95 12.24 49.58
C GLY A 35 -7.62 11.79 48.27
N LEU A 36 -7.67 12.74 47.33
CA LEU A 36 -7.20 12.66 45.94
C LEU A 36 -8.11 12.04 44.87
N ALA A 37 -9.07 12.83 44.40
CA ALA A 37 -9.20 13.28 43.00
C ALA A 37 -10.31 14.34 42.91
N SER A 38 -9.95 15.60 42.63
CA SER A 38 -10.87 16.73 42.41
C SER A 38 -10.76 17.12 40.93
N LEU A 39 -11.81 17.09 40.11
CA LEU A 39 -13.04 17.86 40.29
C LEU A 39 -14.32 17.15 39.77
N PRO A 40 -15.51 17.51 40.29
CA PRO A 40 -16.80 16.87 40.04
C PRO A 40 -17.53 17.44 38.81
N ALA A 41 -18.28 16.57 38.14
CA ALA A 41 -19.22 16.90 37.08
C ALA A 41 -20.54 17.40 37.68
N GLU A 42 -20.83 18.71 37.56
CA GLU A 42 -22.21 19.18 37.57
C GLU A 42 -22.35 20.51 36.82
N GLN A 43 -22.89 20.39 35.60
CA GLN A 43 -23.61 21.34 34.73
C GLN A 43 -23.55 20.66 33.36
N VAL A 44 -24.61 20.05 32.83
CA VAL A 44 -25.83 20.70 32.33
C VAL A 44 -27.01 19.73 32.41
N ARG A 45 -28.19 20.22 32.80
CA ARG A 45 -29.49 19.63 32.45
C ARG A 45 -30.24 20.62 31.57
N GLY A 46 -30.80 20.14 30.46
CA GLY A 46 -31.91 20.81 29.75
C GLY A 46 -31.72 20.94 28.23
N SER A 47 -32.20 19.94 27.49
CA SER A 47 -32.66 19.98 26.09
C SER A 47 -31.99 20.98 25.12
N SER A 48 -30.98 20.51 24.36
CA SER A 48 -30.51 20.98 23.02
C SER A 48 -29.01 20.68 22.80
N GLU A 49 -28.49 19.60 23.39
CA GLU A 49 -27.05 19.31 23.36
C GLU A 49 -26.55 18.77 22.02
N ILE A 50 -27.44 18.40 21.10
CA ILE A 50 -27.10 17.96 19.75
C ILE A 50 -27.46 19.07 18.76
N ALA A 51 -26.45 19.52 18.02
CA ALA A 51 -26.66 20.45 16.90
C ALA A 51 -27.17 19.72 15.66
N GLU A 52 -26.60 18.55 15.35
CA GLU A 52 -26.89 17.84 14.11
C GLU A 52 -26.78 16.32 14.31
N THR A 53 -27.62 15.56 13.61
CA THR A 53 -27.54 14.10 13.55
C THR A 53 -27.58 13.61 12.12
N VAL A 54 -26.85 12.54 11.82
CA VAL A 54 -26.97 11.79 10.57
C VAL A 54 -27.15 10.32 10.89
N ARG A 55 -28.27 9.75 10.43
CA ARG A 55 -28.55 8.32 10.51
C ARG A 55 -28.21 7.68 9.16
N LEU A 56 -27.24 6.76 9.17
CA LEU A 56 -26.75 6.12 7.95
C LEU A 56 -27.53 4.84 7.61
N SER A 57 -27.88 4.06 8.63
CA SER A 57 -28.71 2.86 8.50
C SER A 57 -29.39 2.54 9.85
N PRO A 58 -30.34 1.59 9.89
CA PRO A 58 -30.96 1.15 11.14
C PRO A 58 -29.99 0.49 12.14
N THR A 59 -28.91 -0.12 11.65
CA THR A 59 -27.95 -0.91 12.45
C THR A 59 -26.64 -0.18 12.70
N ALA A 60 -26.35 0.89 11.95
CA ALA A 60 -25.15 1.70 12.13
C ALA A 60 -25.27 2.62 13.36
N PRO A 61 -24.13 3.03 13.95
CA PRO A 61 -24.13 4.06 14.99
C PRO A 61 -24.82 5.33 14.51
N LEU A 62 -25.59 5.97 15.38
CA LEU A 62 -26.11 7.32 15.10
C LEU A 62 -24.95 8.30 15.15
N LEU A 63 -24.65 8.95 14.03
CA LEU A 63 -23.65 10.02 14.00
C LEU A 63 -24.28 11.29 14.52
N LEU A 64 -23.60 11.97 15.43
CA LEU A 64 -24.10 13.22 15.99
C LEU A 64 -22.98 14.21 16.24
N ARG A 65 -23.36 15.48 16.25
CA ARG A 65 -22.51 16.61 16.58
C ARG A 65 -23.16 17.35 17.73
N LEU A 66 -22.40 17.56 18.79
CA LEU A 66 -22.87 18.30 19.95
C LEU A 66 -22.92 19.80 19.65
N SER A 67 -23.89 20.51 20.23
CA SER A 67 -24.07 21.96 20.08
C SER A 67 -22.98 22.77 20.78
N GLN A 68 -22.40 22.21 21.84
CA GLN A 68 -21.18 22.71 22.46
C GLN A 68 -19.99 21.92 21.90
N ARG A 69 -18.93 22.63 21.49
CA ARG A 69 -17.72 21.99 20.97
C ARG A 69 -16.99 21.27 22.12
N PRO A 70 -16.94 19.93 22.13
CA PRO A 70 -16.26 19.21 23.19
C PRO A 70 -14.75 19.30 22.97
N TRP A 71 -14.00 19.70 24.00
CA TRP A 71 -12.54 19.66 23.99
C TRP A 71 -12.00 18.22 23.89
N GLY A 72 -12.82 17.23 24.24
CA GLY A 72 -12.54 15.80 24.14
C GLY A 72 -13.76 14.96 24.54
N ALA A 73 -13.59 13.64 24.53
CA ALA A 73 -14.65 12.71 24.91
C ALA A 73 -15.01 12.83 26.40
N THR A 74 -16.30 12.75 26.72
CA THR A 74 -16.80 12.53 28.09
C THR A 74 -16.88 11.03 28.41
N ALA A 75 -16.81 10.64 29.68
CA ALA A 75 -16.90 9.23 30.08
C ALA A 75 -18.28 8.61 29.79
N THR A 76 -19.32 9.43 29.87
CA THR A 76 -20.71 9.05 29.63
C THR A 76 -21.38 10.11 28.76
N LEU A 77 -22.35 9.67 27.95
CA LEU A 77 -23.24 10.53 27.19
C LEU A 77 -24.68 10.29 27.71
N PRO A 78 -25.32 11.28 28.35
CA PRO A 78 -26.63 11.10 28.96
C PRO A 78 -27.67 10.64 27.94
N ALA A 79 -28.49 9.64 28.27
CA ALA A 79 -29.55 9.20 27.35
C ALA A 79 -30.56 10.34 27.05
N SER A 80 -30.72 11.28 27.99
CA SER A 80 -31.57 12.47 27.83
C SER A 80 -31.05 13.51 26.83
N SER A 81 -29.77 13.43 26.42
CA SER A 81 -29.20 14.33 25.42
C SER A 81 -29.35 13.80 23.99
N LEU A 82 -29.80 12.56 23.84
CA LEU A 82 -29.96 11.87 22.56
C LEU A 82 -31.45 11.86 22.11
N PRO A 83 -31.72 11.65 20.80
CA PRO A 83 -33.07 11.40 20.32
C PRO A 83 -33.69 10.18 21.01
N ALA A 84 -35.01 10.18 21.23
CA ALA A 84 -35.70 9.08 21.91
C ALA A 84 -35.53 7.71 21.19
N ASP A 85 -35.30 7.73 19.88
CA ASP A 85 -35.05 6.57 19.01
C ASP A 85 -33.54 6.29 18.81
N ALA A 86 -32.66 6.85 19.65
CA ALA A 86 -31.23 6.64 19.52
C ALA A 86 -30.87 5.14 19.68
N PRO A 87 -30.07 4.58 18.75
CA PRO A 87 -29.62 3.20 18.82
C PRO A 87 -28.69 2.99 20.02
N ALA A 88 -28.37 1.71 20.29
CA ALA A 88 -27.46 1.37 21.38
C ALA A 88 -26.08 1.99 21.18
N THR A 89 -25.62 2.15 19.94
CA THR A 89 -24.31 2.75 19.63
C THR A 89 -24.48 4.14 19.02
N VAL A 90 -23.78 5.13 19.55
CA VAL A 90 -23.77 6.51 19.04
C VAL A 90 -22.34 7.00 18.88
N ALA A 91 -22.13 7.94 17.95
CA ALA A 91 -20.81 8.39 17.56
C ALA A 91 -20.78 9.92 17.45
N VAL A 92 -19.98 10.57 18.30
CA VAL A 92 -19.80 12.02 18.34
C VAL A 92 -18.67 12.44 17.41
N LEU A 93 -18.99 13.22 16.37
CA LEU A 93 -18.00 13.71 15.40
C LEU A 93 -17.38 15.03 15.89
N ARG A 94 -16.05 15.09 15.88
CA ARG A 94 -15.25 16.26 16.30
C ARG A 94 -14.34 16.74 15.17
N ASP A 95 -14.42 18.03 14.87
CA ASP A 95 -13.37 18.73 14.12
C ASP A 95 -12.23 19.05 15.09
N ALA A 96 -11.37 18.08 15.34
CA ALA A 96 -10.31 18.20 16.35
C ALA A 96 -9.27 19.28 16.02
N TRP A 97 -9.17 19.67 14.75
CA TRP A 97 -8.15 20.58 14.23
C TRP A 97 -8.65 22.00 13.96
N ALA A 98 -9.93 22.28 14.20
CA ALA A 98 -10.47 23.63 14.07
C ALA A 98 -10.03 24.51 15.27
N ALA A 99 -9.80 25.81 15.09
CA ALA A 99 -9.57 26.72 16.22
C ALA A 99 -10.88 26.97 17.00
N HIS A 100 -10.80 27.33 18.29
CA HIS A 100 -11.98 27.44 19.17
C HIS A 100 -13.04 28.45 18.69
N ASP A 101 -12.62 29.41 17.87
CA ASP A 101 -13.40 30.47 17.23
C ASP A 101 -13.90 30.09 15.82
N GLN A 102 -13.49 28.94 15.28
CA GLN A 102 -13.98 28.43 14.00
C GLN A 102 -15.30 27.70 14.17
N THR A 103 -16.23 27.98 13.26
CA THR A 103 -17.51 27.26 13.20
C THR A 103 -17.24 25.82 12.77
N PRO A 104 -17.71 24.81 13.51
CA PRO A 104 -17.56 23.42 13.11
C PRO A 104 -18.26 23.17 11.77
N ARG A 105 -17.67 22.31 10.92
CA ARG A 105 -18.28 21.97 9.62
C ARG A 105 -19.65 21.31 9.85
N PRO A 106 -20.71 21.70 9.13
CA PRO A 106 -21.99 21.03 9.18
C PRO A 106 -21.84 19.53 8.86
N LEU A 107 -22.60 18.66 9.53
CA LEU A 107 -22.58 17.23 9.23
C LEU A 107 -23.02 16.95 7.79
N ALA A 108 -23.94 17.74 7.25
CA ALA A 108 -24.40 17.62 5.86
C ALA A 108 -23.30 17.92 4.83
N GLU A 109 -22.29 18.70 5.18
CA GLU A 109 -21.11 18.95 4.33
C GLU A 109 -20.05 17.85 4.48
N LEU A 110 -20.07 17.12 5.60
CA LEU A 110 -19.10 16.08 5.91
C LEU A 110 -19.53 14.70 5.43
N ILE A 111 -20.81 14.37 5.57
CA ILE A 111 -21.33 13.05 5.28
C ILE A 111 -22.79 13.10 4.85
N HIS A 112 -23.10 12.36 3.78
CA HIS A 112 -24.47 12.19 3.31
C HIS A 112 -24.76 10.71 3.02
N PRO A 113 -25.82 10.12 3.60
CA PRO A 113 -26.19 8.75 3.27
C PRO A 113 -26.62 8.66 1.80
N LEU A 114 -26.04 7.72 1.06
CA LEU A 114 -26.42 7.42 -0.32
C LEU A 114 -27.30 6.16 -0.39
N SER A 115 -27.07 5.20 0.52
CA SER A 115 -27.85 3.97 0.68
C SER A 115 -27.69 3.41 2.11
N PRO A 116 -28.43 2.37 2.52
CA PRO A 116 -28.26 1.75 3.84
C PRO A 116 -26.85 1.21 4.14
N CYS A 117 -26.02 1.04 3.11
CA CYS A 117 -24.65 0.53 3.24
C CYS A 117 -23.61 1.47 2.61
N THR A 118 -23.96 2.70 2.24
CA THR A 118 -23.04 3.62 1.54
C THR A 118 -23.32 5.07 1.92
N ALA A 119 -22.26 5.84 2.15
CA ALA A 119 -22.36 7.26 2.43
C ALA A 119 -21.31 8.04 1.62
N ALA A 120 -21.68 9.18 1.05
CA ALA A 120 -20.71 10.15 0.54
C ALA A 120 -20.04 10.82 1.74
N VAL A 121 -18.71 10.90 1.74
CA VAL A 121 -17.93 11.53 2.79
C VAL A 121 -16.99 12.55 2.15
N ALA A 122 -16.92 13.75 2.72
CA ALA A 122 -16.03 14.79 2.22
C ALA A 122 -14.59 14.27 2.18
N ALA A 123 -13.93 14.38 1.03
CA ALA A 123 -12.54 13.95 0.86
C ALA A 123 -11.62 14.64 1.89
N SER A 124 -11.90 15.91 2.19
CA SER A 124 -11.20 16.71 3.21
C SER A 124 -11.30 16.13 4.63
N ALA A 125 -12.24 15.23 4.91
CA ALA A 125 -12.32 14.54 6.20
C ALA A 125 -11.22 13.48 6.40
N ALA A 126 -10.51 13.08 5.33
CA ALA A 126 -9.40 12.12 5.39
C ALA A 126 -8.03 12.81 5.57
N ASP A 127 -7.91 14.07 5.13
CA ASP A 127 -6.69 14.87 5.19
C ASP A 127 -6.26 15.15 6.63
N TRP A 128 -4.96 15.09 6.91
CA TRP A 128 -4.42 15.15 8.27
C TRP A 128 -4.77 16.46 9.01
N HIS A 129 -4.88 17.58 8.31
CA HIS A 129 -5.19 18.90 8.91
C HIS A 129 -6.69 19.19 9.03
N SER A 130 -7.55 18.36 8.46
CA SER A 130 -9.01 18.51 8.50
C SER A 130 -9.72 17.20 8.81
N ARG A 131 -8.99 16.24 9.40
CA ARG A 131 -9.50 14.94 9.78
C ARG A 131 -10.61 15.06 10.81
N VAL A 132 -11.69 14.30 10.61
CA VAL A 132 -12.78 14.19 11.58
C VAL A 132 -12.49 13.04 12.54
N LEU A 133 -12.46 13.35 13.83
CA LEU A 133 -12.35 12.35 14.89
C LEU A 133 -13.73 11.95 15.39
N VAL A 134 -13.85 10.74 15.91
CA VAL A 134 -15.10 10.19 16.43
C VAL A 134 -14.90 9.61 17.82
N ASP A 135 -15.77 9.99 18.76
CA ASP A 135 -15.90 9.30 20.03
C ASP A 135 -17.15 8.41 20.01
N VAL A 136 -16.99 7.11 20.30
CA VAL A 136 -18.06 6.10 20.22
C VAL A 136 -18.55 5.76 21.61
N TYR A 137 -19.86 5.78 21.79
CA TYR A 137 -20.55 5.47 23.04
C TYR A 137 -21.55 4.34 22.82
N GLU A 138 -21.72 3.47 23.82
CA GLU A 138 -22.62 2.34 23.77
C GLU A 138 -23.51 2.29 25.02
N ARG A 139 -24.81 2.10 24.80
CA ARG A 139 -25.81 1.94 25.86
C ARG A 139 -25.67 0.55 26.49
N PRO A 140 -25.55 0.44 27.81
CA PRO A 140 -25.58 -0.84 28.51
C PRO A 140 -26.87 -1.62 28.22
N ALA A 141 -26.80 -2.96 28.25
CA ALA A 141 -27.98 -3.82 28.05
C ALA A 141 -29.09 -3.60 29.09
N ALA A 142 -28.74 -3.10 30.28
CA ALA A 142 -29.69 -2.73 31.33
C ALA A 142 -30.38 -1.36 31.09
N GLY A 143 -30.07 -0.66 29.99
CA GLY A 143 -30.50 0.71 29.73
C GLY A 143 -29.63 1.76 30.45
N GLY A 144 -30.05 3.03 30.39
CA GLY A 144 -29.33 4.16 30.97
C GLY A 144 -28.44 4.91 29.99
N ASP A 145 -27.47 5.65 30.52
CA ASP A 145 -26.56 6.50 29.74
C ASP A 145 -25.59 5.69 28.90
N HIS A 146 -25.17 6.23 27.75
CA HIS A 146 -24.21 5.57 26.88
C HIS A 146 -22.80 5.74 27.44
N ALA A 147 -22.10 4.63 27.65
CA ALA A 147 -20.72 4.62 28.14
C ALA A 147 -19.74 4.75 26.98
N LEU A 148 -18.71 5.57 27.15
CA LEU A 148 -17.64 5.73 26.17
C LEU A 148 -16.92 4.39 25.91
N LYS A 149 -16.75 4.04 24.64
CA LYS A 149 -16.06 2.82 24.17
C LYS A 149 -14.79 3.13 23.40
N THR A 150 -14.82 4.19 22.60
CA THR A 150 -13.68 4.59 21.78
C THR A 150 -13.56 6.09 21.80
N VAL A 151 -12.34 6.58 21.98
CA VAL A 151 -12.00 8.00 21.92
C VAL A 151 -11.18 8.26 20.68
N ALA A 152 -11.46 9.37 19.99
CA ALA A 152 -10.66 9.87 18.89
C ALA A 152 -10.44 8.85 17.75
N GLY A 153 -11.44 8.01 17.49
CA GLY A 153 -11.45 7.09 16.36
C GLY A 153 -11.52 7.83 15.03
N ASP A 154 -11.13 7.15 13.95
CA ASP A 154 -11.23 7.67 12.59
C ASP A 154 -12.65 7.49 12.05
N LEU A 155 -13.21 8.54 11.42
CA LEU A 155 -14.57 8.50 10.86
C LEU A 155 -14.71 7.39 9.80
N PHE A 156 -13.74 7.22 8.90
CA PHE A 156 -13.81 6.21 7.86
C PHE A 156 -13.69 4.80 8.44
N HIS A 157 -12.88 4.62 9.49
CA HIS A 157 -12.81 3.37 10.25
C HIS A 157 -14.16 3.02 10.89
N LEU A 158 -14.80 3.97 11.58
CA LEU A 158 -16.14 3.78 12.14
C LEU A 158 -17.16 3.37 11.07
N LEU A 159 -17.17 4.06 9.94
CA LEU A 159 -18.12 3.77 8.86
C LEU A 159 -17.94 2.36 8.34
N ARG A 160 -16.70 1.95 8.07
CA ARG A 160 -16.37 0.60 7.61
C ARG A 160 -16.71 -0.47 8.64
N SER A 161 -16.42 -0.24 9.93
CA SER A 161 -16.77 -1.19 11.00
C SER A 161 -18.28 -1.33 11.20
N ALA A 162 -19.04 -0.28 10.88
CA ALA A 162 -20.50 -0.29 10.86
C ALA A 162 -21.11 -0.86 9.57
N GLY A 163 -20.31 -1.39 8.64
CA GLY A 163 -20.78 -1.93 7.36
C GLY A 163 -21.21 -0.86 6.34
N ILE A 164 -20.83 0.40 6.56
CA ILE A 164 -21.07 1.52 5.64
C ILE A 164 -19.83 1.75 4.78
N ARG A 165 -19.98 1.73 3.46
CA ARG A 165 -18.92 2.08 2.51
C ARG A 165 -18.84 3.61 2.35
N PRO A 166 -17.75 4.28 2.79
CA PRO A 166 -17.56 5.70 2.52
C PRO A 166 -17.10 5.92 1.08
N LEU A 167 -17.81 6.75 0.32
CA LEU A 167 -17.41 7.24 -1.00
C LEU A 167 -16.78 8.63 -0.83
N HIS A 168 -15.50 8.78 -1.16
CA HIS A 168 -14.81 10.06 -1.05
C HIS A 168 -15.29 10.98 -2.16
N VAL A 169 -15.81 12.15 -1.78
CA VAL A 169 -16.32 13.13 -2.74
C VAL A 169 -15.74 14.51 -2.45
N PRO A 170 -15.41 15.30 -3.48
CA PRO A 170 -14.88 16.65 -3.28
C PRO A 170 -15.93 17.61 -2.69
N ASP A 171 -17.21 17.35 -2.97
CA ASP A 171 -18.35 18.13 -2.49
C ASP A 171 -19.52 17.16 -2.18
N VAL A 172 -19.87 17.05 -0.90
CA VAL A 172 -20.95 16.18 -0.41
C VAL A 172 -22.34 16.71 -0.83
N PRO A 173 -22.68 18.00 -0.63
CA PRO A 173 -23.90 18.60 -1.15
C PRO A 173 -24.14 18.38 -2.65
N ALA A 174 -23.11 18.49 -3.49
CA ALA A 174 -23.24 18.29 -4.93
C ALA A 174 -23.61 16.84 -5.29
N VAL A 175 -23.09 15.85 -4.54
CA VAL A 175 -23.41 14.42 -4.74
C VAL A 175 -24.80 14.09 -4.19
N ALA A 176 -25.25 14.75 -3.12
CA ALA A 176 -26.61 14.62 -2.61
C ALA A 176 -27.67 15.05 -3.65
N ALA A 177 -27.37 16.08 -4.45
CA ALA A 177 -28.27 16.59 -5.50
C ALA A 177 -28.38 15.67 -6.74
N GLN A 178 -27.46 14.70 -6.91
CA GLN A 178 -27.41 13.79 -8.06
C GLN A 178 -27.76 12.34 -7.71
N ALA A 179 -28.27 12.09 -6.50
CA ALA A 179 -28.56 10.74 -6.00
C ALA A 179 -29.81 10.12 -6.65
N ALA A 180 -29.70 9.78 -7.94
CA ALA A 180 -30.61 8.87 -8.62
C ALA A 180 -29.82 7.68 -9.17
N ARG A 181 -30.04 6.54 -8.52
CA ARG A 181 -29.78 5.15 -8.96
C ARG A 181 -28.32 4.69 -8.94
N LEU A 182 -27.92 4.09 -7.81
CA LEU A 182 -27.00 2.94 -7.81
C LEU A 182 -27.52 1.90 -6.82
N ASN A 183 -27.93 0.74 -7.35
CA ASN A 183 -28.31 -0.44 -6.57
C ASN A 183 -27.06 -1.19 -6.06
N CYS A 184 -27.26 -1.88 -4.95
CA CYS A 184 -26.31 -2.71 -4.20
C CYS A 184 -25.86 -3.96 -4.95
N LEU A 185 -24.63 -4.44 -4.68
CA LEU A 185 -24.28 -5.87 -4.69
C LEU A 185 -23.26 -6.20 -3.59
N ALA A 186 -23.50 -7.33 -2.93
CA ALA A 186 -22.66 -7.97 -1.92
C ALA A 186 -21.41 -8.62 -2.53
N SER A 187 -20.39 -8.85 -1.69
CA SER A 187 -19.17 -9.58 -2.05
C SER A 187 -19.47 -11.05 -2.34
N GLY A 188 -19.45 -11.42 -3.62
CA GLY A 188 -19.22 -12.79 -4.06
C GLY A 188 -17.74 -13.07 -4.25
N ALA A 189 -17.38 -14.35 -4.21
CA ALA A 189 -16.07 -14.83 -4.64
C ALA A 189 -15.71 -14.22 -6.01
N ARG A 190 -14.50 -13.63 -6.10
CA ARG A 190 -14.00 -13.02 -7.33
C ARG A 190 -13.28 -14.09 -8.13
N GLY A 191 -13.59 -14.19 -9.42
CA GLY A 191 -12.77 -14.95 -10.36
C GLY A 191 -11.36 -14.37 -10.48
N VAL A 192 -10.55 -15.02 -11.31
CA VAL A 192 -9.14 -14.67 -11.56
C VAL A 192 -8.97 -13.18 -11.86
N ARG A 193 -8.00 -12.54 -11.19
CA ARG A 193 -7.61 -11.14 -11.41
C ARG A 193 -6.20 -11.06 -11.97
N GLN A 194 -5.95 -10.04 -12.77
CA GLN A 194 -4.62 -9.79 -13.31
C GLN A 194 -3.68 -9.17 -12.26
N SER A 195 -4.21 -8.28 -11.42
CA SER A 195 -3.46 -7.51 -10.43
C SER A 195 -4.07 -7.64 -9.02
N THR A 196 -3.31 -7.23 -8.01
CA THR A 196 -3.71 -7.29 -6.59
C THR A 196 -3.46 -5.95 -5.90
N ASN A 197 -4.18 -5.70 -4.81
CA ASN A 197 -3.95 -4.54 -3.94
C ASN A 197 -2.99 -4.85 -2.78
N GLU A 198 -2.30 -5.98 -2.80
CA GLU A 198 -1.44 -6.43 -1.71
C GLU A 198 -0.11 -6.99 -2.22
N VAL A 199 0.97 -6.51 -1.62
CA VAL A 199 2.33 -6.88 -1.98
C VAL A 199 3.17 -7.16 -0.74
N LEU A 200 4.23 -7.92 -0.94
CA LEU A 200 5.34 -8.10 -0.01
C LEU A 200 6.52 -7.27 -0.48
N MET A 201 7.13 -6.54 0.45
CA MET A 201 8.33 -5.75 0.23
C MET A 201 9.39 -6.15 1.26
N VAL A 202 10.67 -6.09 0.91
CA VAL A 202 11.78 -6.33 1.85
C VAL A 202 12.66 -5.09 1.90
N ALA A 203 12.74 -4.46 3.08
CA ALA A 203 13.54 -3.27 3.27
C ALA A 203 15.03 -3.55 3.00
N PRO A 204 15.74 -2.68 2.25
CA PRO A 204 17.13 -2.86 1.86
C PRO A 204 18.14 -2.54 2.99
N THR A 205 17.89 -3.02 4.22
CA THR A 205 18.67 -2.68 5.43
C THR A 205 20.09 -3.26 5.47
N ALA A 206 20.41 -4.22 4.61
CA ALA A 206 21.76 -4.75 4.39
C ALA A 206 22.12 -4.83 2.89
N PHE A 207 21.61 -3.86 2.11
CA PHE A 207 21.83 -3.78 0.67
C PHE A 207 23.28 -3.44 0.31
N GLY A 208 23.76 -4.05 -0.77
CA GLY A 208 25.08 -3.83 -1.35
C GLY A 208 25.17 -4.39 -2.77
N PHE A 209 26.33 -4.23 -3.42
CA PHE A 209 26.58 -4.82 -4.73
C PHE A 209 26.70 -6.35 -4.62
N ASN A 210 25.99 -7.08 -5.47
CA ASN A 210 26.03 -8.55 -5.48
C ASN A 210 26.96 -9.06 -6.61
N GLU A 211 28.20 -9.42 -6.24
CA GLU A 211 29.18 -9.95 -7.20
C GLU A 211 28.74 -11.25 -7.89
N GLN A 212 27.90 -12.08 -7.26
CA GLN A 212 27.40 -13.31 -7.87
C GLN A 212 26.37 -13.02 -8.96
N ALA A 213 25.43 -12.10 -8.68
CA ALA A 213 24.38 -11.74 -9.62
C ALA A 213 24.87 -10.81 -10.75
N ALA A 214 25.93 -10.03 -10.52
CA ALA A 214 26.49 -9.13 -11.52
C ALA A 214 27.17 -9.84 -12.70
N GLN A 215 27.40 -11.16 -12.61
CA GLN A 215 28.03 -11.94 -13.69
C GLN A 215 27.17 -12.03 -14.95
N ASP A 216 25.85 -11.99 -14.80
CA ASP A 216 24.88 -12.12 -15.89
C ASP A 216 23.79 -11.02 -15.88
N ASN A 217 23.75 -10.16 -14.85
CA ASN A 217 22.88 -8.99 -14.83
C ASN A 217 23.61 -7.74 -15.36
N THR A 218 23.47 -7.48 -16.66
CA THR A 218 24.09 -6.32 -17.33
C THR A 218 23.50 -4.96 -16.93
N PHE A 219 22.43 -4.95 -16.13
CA PHE A 219 21.83 -3.74 -15.56
C PHE A 219 22.46 -3.35 -14.21
N MET A 220 23.33 -4.19 -13.63
CA MET A 220 24.12 -3.84 -12.45
C MET A 220 25.39 -3.10 -12.89
N HIS A 221 25.64 -1.94 -12.29
CA HIS A 221 26.80 -1.13 -12.62
C HIS A 221 27.76 -0.97 -11.44
N THR A 222 29.00 -1.39 -11.63
CA THR A 222 30.12 -0.98 -10.78
C THR A 222 30.60 0.39 -11.25
N GLY A 223 30.13 1.49 -10.67
CA GLY A 223 30.83 2.76 -10.87
C GLY A 223 32.32 2.62 -10.55
N ALA A 224 33.19 3.46 -11.15
CA ALA A 224 34.63 3.52 -10.80
C ALA A 224 34.91 3.92 -9.33
N GLY A 225 33.86 4.08 -8.51
CA GLY A 225 33.90 4.16 -7.06
C GLY A 225 32.99 3.16 -6.34
N ALA A 226 32.27 2.25 -7.00
CA ALA A 226 31.26 1.37 -6.40
C ALA A 226 31.84 0.26 -5.51
N ALA A 227 33.03 -0.26 -5.83
CA ALA A 227 33.74 -1.16 -4.91
C ALA A 227 34.25 -0.42 -3.66
N SER A 228 34.43 0.90 -3.73
CA SER A 228 34.78 1.77 -2.59
C SER A 228 33.57 2.47 -1.94
N ASP A 229 32.39 2.46 -2.58
CA ASP A 229 31.14 3.10 -2.13
C ASP A 229 30.09 2.09 -1.63
N ALA A 230 30.32 0.78 -1.74
CA ALA A 230 29.50 -0.27 -1.11
C ALA A 230 29.61 -0.29 0.44
N GLY A 231 29.75 0.89 1.05
CA GLY A 231 29.71 1.12 2.47
C GLY A 231 28.34 1.65 2.94
N PRO A 232 28.23 2.02 4.23
CA PRO A 232 26.98 2.49 4.84
C PRO A 232 26.29 3.66 4.09
N SER A 233 27.04 4.43 3.30
CA SER A 233 26.52 5.56 2.54
C SER A 233 25.57 5.13 1.40
N VAL A 234 25.85 4.04 0.69
CA VAL A 234 24.96 3.50 -0.35
C VAL A 234 23.70 2.92 0.27
N THR A 235 23.84 2.09 1.30
CA THR A 235 22.70 1.48 1.99
C THR A 235 21.75 2.56 2.52
N HIS A 236 22.26 3.64 3.11
CA HIS A 236 21.42 4.77 3.55
C HIS A 236 20.66 5.46 2.39
N ARG A 237 21.29 5.66 1.23
CA ARG A 237 20.62 6.23 0.05
C ARG A 237 19.51 5.31 -0.44
N VAL A 238 19.79 4.02 -0.59
CA VAL A 238 18.83 3.02 -1.08
C VAL A 238 17.67 2.84 -0.11
N VAL A 239 17.92 2.83 1.21
CA VAL A 239 16.84 2.81 2.22
C VAL A 239 15.96 4.04 2.12
N ARG A 240 16.53 5.23 1.89
CA ARG A 240 15.75 6.46 1.70
C ARG A 240 14.90 6.42 0.43
N GLU A 241 15.47 5.98 -0.68
CA GLU A 241 14.75 5.79 -1.95
C GLU A 241 13.60 4.79 -1.78
N PHE A 242 13.88 3.65 -1.17
CA PHE A 242 12.90 2.60 -0.91
C PHE A 242 11.79 3.04 0.03
N ALA A 243 12.10 3.84 1.07
CA ALA A 243 11.09 4.46 1.92
C ALA A 243 10.18 5.43 1.13
N GLY A 244 10.73 6.11 0.13
CA GLY A 244 9.95 6.93 -0.82
C GLY A 244 9.00 6.09 -1.66
N LEU A 245 9.48 4.95 -2.20
CA LEU A 245 8.63 3.99 -2.93
C LEU A 245 7.53 3.41 -2.03
N HIS A 246 7.89 2.99 -0.81
CA HIS A 246 6.92 2.49 0.17
C HIS A 246 5.83 3.52 0.45
N ARG A 247 6.20 4.79 0.69
CA ARG A 247 5.23 5.88 0.91
C ARG A 247 4.32 6.06 -0.30
N GLU A 248 4.86 6.07 -1.52
CA GLU A 248 4.07 6.24 -2.73
C GLU A 248 3.04 5.09 -2.89
N LEU A 249 3.45 3.84 -2.65
CA LEU A 249 2.56 2.69 -2.77
C LEU A 249 1.54 2.62 -1.62
N ALA A 250 2.00 2.70 -0.38
CA ALA A 250 1.16 2.50 0.79
C ALA A 250 0.27 3.71 1.10
N ASP A 251 0.84 4.91 1.12
CA ASP A 251 0.15 6.10 1.62
C ASP A 251 -0.59 6.85 0.49
N VAL A 252 -0.03 6.88 -0.72
CA VAL A 252 -0.61 7.59 -1.87
C VAL A 252 -1.52 6.70 -2.69
N ALA A 253 -1.03 5.53 -3.13
CA ALA A 253 -1.82 4.59 -3.92
C ALA A 253 -2.79 3.74 -3.06
N GLY A 254 -2.50 3.54 -1.76
CA GLY A 254 -3.34 2.71 -0.89
C GLY A 254 -3.14 1.20 -1.10
N VAL A 255 -1.99 0.79 -1.65
CA VAL A 255 -1.58 -0.61 -1.76
C VAL A 255 -1.23 -1.14 -0.36
N ARG A 256 -1.69 -2.35 -0.03
CA ARG A 256 -1.33 -3.02 1.23
C ARG A 256 0.08 -3.59 1.13
N VAL A 257 1.00 -3.07 1.94
CA VAL A 257 2.40 -3.51 1.93
C VAL A 257 2.71 -4.34 3.17
N ASN A 258 3.12 -5.59 2.95
CA ASN A 258 3.69 -6.47 3.97
C ASN A 258 5.22 -6.29 3.96
N LEU A 259 5.72 -5.41 4.84
CA LEU A 259 7.13 -5.03 4.86
C LEU A 259 7.97 -5.93 5.78
N PHE A 260 8.94 -6.61 5.20
CA PHE A 260 9.97 -7.39 5.90
C PHE A 260 11.31 -6.64 5.87
N GLN A 261 12.31 -7.16 6.57
CA GLN A 261 13.66 -6.60 6.63
C GLN A 261 14.69 -7.71 6.55
N HIS A 262 15.92 -7.37 6.14
CA HIS A 262 17.04 -8.32 6.12
C HIS A 262 18.29 -7.71 6.79
N SER A 263 19.16 -8.54 7.35
CA SER A 263 20.40 -8.10 8.01
C SER A 263 21.62 -8.63 7.28
N LEU A 264 22.80 -8.07 7.58
CA LEU A 264 24.08 -8.52 7.02
C LEU A 264 24.34 -10.00 7.32
N ALA A 265 23.82 -10.53 8.44
CA ALA A 265 23.99 -11.93 8.81
C ALA A 265 23.30 -12.91 7.85
N HIS A 266 22.35 -12.45 7.02
CA HIS A 266 21.73 -13.29 5.99
C HIS A 266 22.64 -13.46 4.77
N GLY A 267 23.57 -12.54 4.50
CA GLY A 267 24.44 -12.61 3.31
C GLY A 267 23.71 -12.42 1.97
N THR A 268 22.52 -11.81 1.98
CA THR A 268 21.61 -11.68 0.84
C THR A 268 21.40 -10.21 0.43
N PRO A 269 22.37 -9.56 -0.25
CA PRO A 269 22.30 -8.13 -0.55
C PRO A 269 21.14 -7.73 -1.49
N ASP A 270 20.65 -8.68 -2.30
CA ASP A 270 19.53 -8.50 -3.26
C ASP A 270 18.17 -8.89 -2.69
N ALA A 271 18.05 -9.15 -1.38
CA ALA A 271 16.80 -9.56 -0.74
C ALA A 271 15.64 -8.54 -0.92
N VAL A 272 15.97 -7.31 -1.32
CA VAL A 272 15.01 -6.27 -1.74
C VAL A 272 14.16 -6.67 -2.96
N PHE A 273 14.52 -7.73 -3.68
CA PHE A 273 13.82 -8.26 -4.86
C PHE A 273 13.09 -9.59 -4.59
N PRO A 274 12.03 -9.59 -3.75
CA PRO A 274 11.36 -10.82 -3.32
C PRO A 274 10.64 -11.56 -4.44
N ASN A 275 10.29 -10.87 -5.53
CA ASN A 275 9.50 -11.39 -6.64
C ASN A 275 10.18 -12.52 -7.41
N ASN A 276 11.48 -12.73 -7.19
CA ASN A 276 12.28 -13.72 -7.90
C ASN A 276 12.22 -15.11 -7.26
N TRP A 277 12.02 -15.22 -5.95
CA TRP A 277 12.08 -16.52 -5.27
C TRP A 277 10.71 -17.07 -4.89
N PHE A 278 9.65 -16.24 -4.89
CA PHE A 278 8.27 -16.71 -4.74
C PHE A 278 7.26 -15.98 -5.62
N SER A 279 6.09 -16.59 -5.72
CA SER A 279 4.86 -15.96 -6.18
C SER A 279 3.68 -16.55 -5.44
N THR A 280 2.56 -15.84 -5.46
CA THR A 280 1.28 -16.36 -5.01
C THR A 280 0.29 -16.41 -6.15
N HIS A 281 -0.62 -17.37 -6.09
CA HIS A 281 -1.62 -17.62 -7.12
C HIS A 281 -2.98 -17.84 -6.47
N ALA A 282 -4.02 -17.27 -7.08
CA ALA A 282 -5.39 -17.44 -6.62
C ALA A 282 -5.97 -18.77 -7.12
N ALA A 283 -6.97 -19.30 -6.43
CA ALA A 283 -7.69 -20.47 -6.92
C ALA A 283 -8.33 -20.18 -8.29
N GLY A 284 -8.18 -21.12 -9.21
CA GLY A 284 -8.73 -20.99 -10.57
C GLY A 284 -7.91 -20.15 -11.54
N GLU A 285 -6.77 -19.59 -11.10
CA GLU A 285 -5.87 -18.81 -11.95
C GLU A 285 -5.41 -19.61 -13.18
N GLY A 286 -5.24 -18.91 -14.31
CA GLY A 286 -4.82 -19.51 -15.57
C GLY A 286 -5.87 -20.37 -16.27
N GLY A 287 -7.11 -20.42 -15.76
CA GLY A 287 -8.18 -21.27 -16.30
C GLY A 287 -8.21 -22.68 -15.69
N GLY A 288 -7.28 -22.98 -14.78
CA GLY A 288 -7.15 -24.28 -14.12
C GLY A 288 -8.09 -24.48 -12.92
N ALA A 289 -8.04 -25.66 -12.31
CA ALA A 289 -8.71 -25.97 -11.04
C ALA A 289 -7.75 -25.95 -9.82
N ALA A 290 -6.58 -25.33 -9.99
CA ALA A 290 -5.57 -25.28 -8.93
C ALA A 290 -6.09 -24.51 -7.72
N PRO A 291 -5.83 -24.99 -6.49
CA PRO A 291 -6.11 -24.21 -5.29
C PRO A 291 -5.19 -22.99 -5.21
N SER A 292 -5.54 -22.01 -4.38
CA SER A 292 -4.63 -20.90 -4.10
C SER A 292 -3.29 -21.41 -3.58
N SER A 293 -2.19 -21.04 -4.24
CA SER A 293 -0.88 -21.65 -4.01
C SER A 293 0.22 -20.62 -3.75
N LEU A 294 1.20 -21.03 -2.94
CA LEU A 294 2.52 -20.42 -2.85
C LEU A 294 3.47 -21.20 -3.76
N VAL A 295 4.17 -20.53 -4.66
CA VAL A 295 5.24 -21.15 -5.46
C VAL A 295 6.58 -20.69 -4.93
N LEU A 296 7.50 -21.64 -4.73
CA LEU A 296 8.90 -21.36 -4.41
C LEU A 296 9.77 -21.73 -5.61
N TYR A 297 10.72 -20.87 -5.94
CA TYR A 297 11.44 -20.94 -7.21
C TYR A 297 12.94 -21.27 -7.04
N PRO A 298 13.53 -22.01 -7.99
CA PRO A 298 14.97 -22.27 -8.01
C PRO A 298 15.71 -21.04 -8.50
N MET A 299 16.75 -20.65 -7.77
CA MET A 299 17.53 -19.43 -8.01
C MET A 299 18.93 -19.78 -8.52
N LYS A 300 19.48 -19.00 -9.45
CA LYS A 300 20.81 -19.31 -10.02
C LYS A 300 21.93 -19.16 -9.00
N CYS A 301 21.93 -18.04 -8.28
CA CYS A 301 23.00 -17.70 -7.35
C CYS A 301 22.68 -18.24 -5.94
N PRO A 302 23.61 -18.92 -5.25
CA PRO A 302 23.37 -19.43 -3.90
C PRO A 302 22.94 -18.36 -2.89
N ASN A 303 23.50 -17.15 -2.98
CA ASN A 303 23.08 -16.05 -2.09
C ASN A 303 21.67 -15.52 -2.39
N ARG A 304 21.22 -15.62 -3.65
CA ARG A 304 19.83 -15.34 -4.04
C ARG A 304 18.89 -16.45 -3.57
N ALA A 305 19.29 -17.71 -3.66
CA ALA A 305 18.51 -18.85 -3.15
C ALA A 305 18.26 -18.74 -1.62
N ALA A 306 19.24 -18.23 -0.88
CA ALA A 306 19.14 -18.00 0.57
C ALA A 306 18.13 -16.89 0.97
N GLU A 307 17.59 -16.13 0.01
CA GLU A 307 16.54 -15.11 0.26
C GLU A 307 15.20 -15.73 0.61
N ALA A 308 14.96 -16.98 0.19
CA ALA A 308 13.75 -17.75 0.51
C ALA A 308 13.76 -18.19 1.99
N ARG A 309 13.36 -17.27 2.86
CA ARG A 309 13.40 -17.47 4.32
C ARG A 309 12.10 -18.09 4.84
N GLU A 310 12.25 -19.06 5.74
CA GLU A 310 11.12 -19.78 6.34
C GLU A 310 10.19 -18.85 7.16
N ASP A 311 10.70 -17.78 7.76
CA ASP A 311 9.85 -16.83 8.49
C ASP A 311 8.92 -16.04 7.56
N VAL A 312 9.38 -15.71 6.35
CA VAL A 312 8.56 -15.08 5.32
C VAL A 312 7.54 -16.07 4.75
N VAL A 313 7.98 -17.29 4.45
CA VAL A 313 7.12 -18.38 3.97
C VAL A 313 6.02 -18.71 4.99
N GLY A 314 6.35 -18.75 6.28
CA GLY A 314 5.40 -18.95 7.37
C GLY A 314 4.29 -17.90 7.40
N VAL A 315 4.63 -16.63 7.15
CA VAL A 315 3.63 -15.56 7.00
C VAL A 315 2.76 -15.80 5.78
N LEU A 316 3.33 -16.08 4.60
CA LEU A 316 2.56 -16.33 3.37
C LEU A 316 1.57 -17.50 3.53
N ARG A 317 1.97 -18.58 4.20
CA ARG A 317 1.07 -19.70 4.54
C ARG A 317 -0.07 -19.24 5.45
N ALA A 318 0.23 -18.44 6.47
CA ALA A 318 -0.79 -17.88 7.37
C ALA A 318 -1.76 -16.89 6.68
N LEU A 319 -1.35 -16.27 5.57
CA LEU A 319 -2.19 -15.39 4.75
C LEU A 319 -3.15 -16.15 3.82
N GLY A 320 -3.10 -17.49 3.81
CA GLY A 320 -4.03 -18.36 3.08
C GLY A 320 -3.40 -19.20 1.98
N HIS A 321 -2.07 -19.14 1.79
CA HIS A 321 -1.36 -19.88 0.75
C HIS A 321 -0.75 -21.18 1.29
N ALA A 322 -1.59 -22.08 1.81
CA ALA A 322 -1.14 -23.33 2.42
C ALA A 322 -0.72 -24.40 1.40
N ALA A 323 -1.26 -24.37 0.18
CA ALA A 323 -0.83 -25.26 -0.89
C ALA A 323 0.49 -24.76 -1.48
N GLU A 324 1.56 -25.55 -1.38
CA GLU A 324 2.88 -25.18 -1.87
C GLU A 324 3.22 -25.94 -3.15
N VAL A 325 3.67 -25.21 -4.17
CA VAL A 325 4.35 -25.78 -5.34
C VAL A 325 5.82 -25.41 -5.21
N ASN A 326 6.60 -26.34 -4.68
CA ASN A 326 8.02 -26.12 -4.44
C ASN A 326 8.84 -26.58 -5.64
N LEU A 327 9.49 -25.63 -6.33
CA LEU A 327 10.46 -25.86 -7.39
C LEU A 327 11.89 -25.52 -6.93
N ALA A 328 12.07 -25.04 -5.69
CA ALA A 328 13.39 -24.75 -5.16
C ALA A 328 14.20 -26.06 -5.03
N GLY A 329 15.50 -26.00 -5.35
CA GLY A 329 16.40 -27.15 -5.39
C GLY A 329 16.62 -27.74 -6.79
N GLU A 330 15.78 -27.41 -7.77
CA GLU A 330 15.98 -27.82 -9.18
C GLU A 330 17.30 -27.24 -9.78
N GLU A 331 17.80 -26.14 -9.23
CA GLU A 331 19.11 -25.56 -9.57
C GLU A 331 20.28 -26.47 -9.15
N GLY A 332 20.06 -27.36 -8.19
CA GLY A 332 21.06 -28.26 -7.61
C GLY A 332 21.00 -29.71 -8.10
N ALA A 333 20.20 -30.01 -9.13
CA ALA A 333 19.85 -31.37 -9.58
C ALA A 333 21.02 -32.39 -9.50
N ALA A 334 21.03 -33.13 -8.40
CA ALA A 334 22.01 -34.15 -8.04
C ALA A 334 21.70 -35.48 -8.75
N ALA A 335 22.22 -35.67 -9.97
CA ALA A 335 22.44 -36.99 -10.61
C ALA A 335 23.09 -36.84 -12.01
N GLY A 336 24.08 -35.96 -12.17
CA GLY A 336 24.86 -35.84 -13.42
C GLY A 336 24.19 -35.07 -14.57
N GLY A 337 23.13 -34.30 -14.29
CA GLY A 337 22.55 -33.31 -15.21
C GLY A 337 22.94 -31.88 -14.83
N ALA A 338 22.77 -30.93 -15.76
CA ALA A 338 22.82 -29.50 -15.44
C ALA A 338 21.54 -29.09 -14.69
N GLY A 339 21.67 -28.36 -13.58
CA GLY A 339 20.52 -27.82 -12.83
C GLY A 339 19.69 -26.84 -13.66
N ARG A 340 18.40 -26.69 -13.34
CA ARG A 340 17.47 -25.80 -14.02
C ARG A 340 17.08 -24.63 -13.12
N VAL A 341 16.95 -23.44 -13.70
CA VAL A 341 16.64 -22.20 -12.97
C VAL A 341 15.38 -21.56 -13.53
N LEU A 342 14.57 -20.96 -12.66
CA LEU A 342 13.40 -20.17 -13.04
C LEU A 342 13.14 -19.14 -11.95
N GLU A 343 13.70 -17.94 -12.08
CA GLU A 343 13.66 -16.90 -11.02
C GLU A 343 12.31 -16.16 -10.93
N GLY A 344 11.27 -16.92 -10.64
CA GLY A 344 9.95 -16.45 -10.25
C GLY A 344 9.33 -15.52 -11.26
N THR A 345 8.66 -14.48 -10.76
CA THR A 345 8.05 -13.48 -11.64
C THR A 345 9.09 -12.57 -12.29
N GLY A 346 10.38 -12.66 -11.95
CA GLY A 346 11.45 -12.05 -12.74
C GLY A 346 11.51 -12.65 -14.14
N SER A 347 11.57 -13.98 -14.18
CA SER A 347 11.61 -14.76 -15.41
C SER A 347 10.22 -14.98 -16.04
N LEU A 348 9.15 -14.99 -15.24
CA LEU A 348 7.78 -15.18 -15.70
C LEU A 348 6.98 -13.87 -15.66
N VAL A 349 6.53 -13.39 -16.83
CA VAL A 349 5.51 -12.34 -16.92
C VAL A 349 4.17 -13.01 -17.20
N LEU A 350 3.23 -12.86 -16.26
CA LEU A 350 2.01 -13.66 -16.22
C LEU A 350 0.81 -12.83 -16.69
N ASP A 351 0.15 -13.29 -17.75
CA ASP A 351 -1.21 -12.91 -18.11
C ASP A 351 -2.16 -13.90 -17.44
N ARG A 352 -2.49 -13.57 -16.19
CA ARG A 352 -3.19 -14.46 -15.25
C ARG A 352 -4.62 -14.72 -15.71
N VAL A 353 -5.25 -13.70 -16.29
CA VAL A 353 -6.64 -13.74 -16.77
C VAL A 353 -6.76 -14.60 -18.01
N ASN A 354 -5.80 -14.53 -18.94
CA ASN A 354 -5.84 -15.31 -20.18
C ASN A 354 -5.02 -16.61 -20.13
N GLY A 355 -4.41 -16.95 -18.99
CA GLY A 355 -3.66 -18.20 -18.81
C GLY A 355 -2.40 -18.30 -19.66
N VAL A 356 -1.73 -17.16 -19.92
CA VAL A 356 -0.50 -17.11 -20.72
C VAL A 356 0.69 -16.69 -19.85
N ALA A 357 1.76 -17.48 -19.87
CA ALA A 357 3.03 -17.12 -19.26
C ALA A 357 4.04 -16.75 -20.36
N TYR A 358 4.62 -15.56 -20.26
CA TYR A 358 5.67 -15.08 -21.17
C TYR A 358 7.03 -15.26 -20.51
N VAL A 359 7.99 -15.83 -21.25
CA VAL A 359 9.34 -16.09 -20.75
C VAL A 359 10.40 -15.81 -21.81
N ALA A 360 11.28 -14.87 -21.52
CA ALA A 360 12.53 -14.67 -22.23
C ALA A 360 13.56 -15.67 -21.67
N LEU A 361 14.13 -16.50 -22.54
CA LEU A 361 15.09 -17.53 -22.13
C LEU A 361 16.45 -16.91 -21.76
N SER A 362 17.01 -17.35 -20.64
CA SER A 362 18.28 -16.86 -20.09
C SER A 362 18.89 -17.90 -19.15
N GLU A 363 20.05 -17.60 -18.55
CA GLU A 363 20.64 -18.42 -17.49
C GLU A 363 19.77 -18.49 -16.21
N ARG A 364 18.69 -17.68 -16.14
CA ARG A 364 17.76 -17.58 -15.03
C ARG A 364 16.34 -18.05 -15.41
N ALA A 365 16.16 -18.59 -16.61
CA ALA A 365 14.86 -19.02 -17.14
C ALA A 365 14.99 -20.21 -18.10
N ASP A 366 14.75 -21.41 -17.58
CA ASP A 366 14.69 -22.65 -18.36
C ASP A 366 13.29 -22.89 -18.94
N ALA A 367 13.22 -23.20 -20.25
CA ALA A 367 11.97 -23.40 -20.96
C ALA A 367 11.19 -24.63 -20.44
N ALA A 368 11.88 -25.74 -20.16
CA ALA A 368 11.22 -26.98 -19.74
C ALA A 368 10.64 -26.85 -18.32
N LEU A 369 11.34 -26.10 -17.45
CA LEU A 369 10.86 -25.78 -16.11
C LEU A 369 9.70 -24.78 -16.15
N ALA A 370 9.71 -23.81 -17.08
CA ALA A 370 8.56 -22.92 -17.30
C ALA A 370 7.32 -23.70 -17.80
N ASP A 371 7.49 -24.66 -18.71
CA ASP A 371 6.41 -25.54 -19.16
C ASP A 371 5.88 -26.42 -18.01
N ASP A 372 6.77 -26.92 -17.14
CA ASP A 372 6.35 -27.68 -15.95
C ASP A 372 5.59 -26.82 -14.95
N TRP A 373 6.07 -25.60 -14.71
CA TRP A 373 5.39 -24.61 -13.90
C TRP A 373 3.98 -24.34 -14.44
N ALA A 374 3.83 -24.11 -15.75
CA ALA A 374 2.54 -23.84 -16.37
C ALA A 374 1.58 -25.02 -16.23
N ARG A 375 2.04 -26.26 -16.42
CA ARG A 375 1.24 -27.47 -16.19
C ARG A 375 0.77 -27.61 -14.75
N ARG A 376 1.65 -27.37 -13.78
CA ARG A 376 1.31 -27.49 -12.33
C ARG A 376 0.30 -26.44 -11.89
N LEU A 377 0.39 -25.23 -12.46
CA LEU A 377 -0.46 -24.09 -12.10
C LEU A 377 -1.71 -23.96 -12.98
N GLY A 378 -1.80 -24.76 -14.05
CA GLY A 378 -2.96 -24.77 -14.94
C GLY A 378 -3.00 -23.63 -15.95
N TYR A 379 -1.85 -23.09 -16.34
CA TYR A 379 -1.74 -22.12 -17.43
C TYR A 379 -1.82 -22.82 -18.79
N ASP A 380 -2.63 -22.27 -19.70
CA ASP A 380 -2.89 -22.84 -21.03
C ASP A 380 -1.66 -22.84 -21.93
N ARG A 381 -0.79 -21.83 -21.79
CA ARG A 381 0.32 -21.63 -22.71
C ARG A 381 1.52 -20.93 -22.10
N VAL A 382 2.71 -21.40 -22.46
CA VAL A 382 3.98 -20.67 -22.33
C VAL A 382 4.37 -20.08 -23.68
N VAL A 383 4.72 -18.80 -23.70
CA VAL A 383 5.31 -18.09 -24.84
C VAL A 383 6.79 -17.89 -24.51
N ALA A 384 7.60 -18.86 -24.90
CA ALA A 384 9.05 -18.79 -24.78
C ALA A 384 9.68 -18.12 -26.01
N PHE A 385 10.66 -17.24 -25.79
CA PHE A 385 11.38 -16.54 -26.85
C PHE A 385 12.79 -16.13 -26.40
N SER A 386 13.64 -15.78 -27.36
CA SER A 386 14.99 -15.27 -27.11
C SER A 386 15.02 -13.75 -27.20
N SER A 387 15.73 -13.09 -26.28
CA SER A 387 15.88 -11.63 -26.31
C SER A 387 17.29 -11.21 -25.95
N GLY A 388 17.78 -10.16 -26.61
CA GLY A 388 19.14 -9.65 -26.43
C GLY A 388 19.17 -8.28 -25.76
N ASP A 389 20.12 -8.08 -24.85
CA ASP A 389 20.42 -6.81 -24.21
C ASP A 389 21.22 -5.85 -25.12
N GLY A 390 21.69 -4.73 -24.57
CA GLY A 390 22.50 -3.75 -25.32
C GLY A 390 23.95 -4.20 -25.59
N ALA A 391 24.44 -5.23 -24.91
CA ALA A 391 25.79 -5.77 -25.02
C ALA A 391 25.87 -7.05 -25.89
N GLY A 392 24.73 -7.55 -26.36
CA GLY A 392 24.62 -8.77 -27.16
C GLY A 392 24.46 -10.05 -26.33
N GLY A 393 24.31 -9.93 -25.00
CA GLY A 393 23.94 -11.02 -24.11
C GLY A 393 22.42 -11.22 -24.04
N ALA A 394 21.96 -12.29 -23.40
CA ALA A 394 20.53 -12.49 -23.18
C ALA A 394 20.01 -11.50 -22.12
N VAL A 395 18.78 -10.99 -22.28
CA VAL A 395 18.12 -10.25 -21.19
C VAL A 395 17.90 -11.22 -20.02
N TYR A 396 18.47 -10.92 -18.86
CA TYR A 396 18.51 -11.86 -17.75
C TYR A 396 17.12 -12.21 -17.18
N HIS A 397 16.21 -11.23 -17.11
CA HIS A 397 14.82 -11.39 -16.67
C HIS A 397 13.82 -10.79 -17.68
N THR A 398 12.78 -11.55 -18.00
CA THR A 398 11.66 -11.15 -18.86
C THR A 398 11.04 -9.83 -18.42
N ASN A 399 10.93 -9.61 -17.10
CA ASN A 399 10.29 -8.44 -16.52
C ASN A 399 11.06 -7.11 -16.70
N VAL A 400 12.27 -7.14 -17.26
CA VAL A 400 13.01 -5.92 -17.61
C VAL A 400 12.60 -5.45 -18.99
N MET A 401 12.19 -6.38 -19.86
CA MET A 401 11.78 -6.07 -21.23
C MET A 401 10.27 -5.96 -21.43
N MET A 402 9.46 -6.52 -20.54
CA MET A 402 8.00 -6.49 -20.69
C MET A 402 7.21 -6.59 -19.38
N ALA A 403 5.96 -6.14 -19.46
CA ALA A 403 4.93 -6.25 -18.42
C ALA A 403 3.55 -6.47 -19.06
N VAL A 404 2.66 -7.15 -18.33
CA VAL A 404 1.25 -7.35 -18.70
C VAL A 404 0.37 -6.91 -17.54
N GLY A 405 -0.57 -6.02 -17.84
CA GLY A 405 -1.69 -5.61 -16.99
C GLY A 405 -3.01 -6.11 -17.58
N THR A 406 -4.14 -5.64 -17.05
CA THR A 406 -5.47 -6.16 -17.41
C THR A 406 -5.75 -5.95 -18.90
N ASP A 407 -5.59 -4.71 -19.37
CA ASP A 407 -5.89 -4.32 -20.77
C ASP A 407 -4.65 -3.81 -21.53
N LEU A 408 -3.49 -3.79 -20.88
CA LEU A 408 -2.28 -3.13 -21.36
C LEU A 408 -1.09 -4.10 -21.31
N ALA A 409 -0.27 -4.08 -22.35
CA ALA A 409 1.04 -4.71 -22.33
C ALA A 409 2.13 -3.69 -22.66
N VAL A 410 3.27 -3.80 -22.00
CA VAL A 410 4.49 -3.05 -22.37
C VAL A 410 5.51 -4.09 -22.83
N ALA A 411 6.14 -3.91 -23.98
CA ALA A 411 7.19 -4.83 -24.43
C ALA A 411 8.22 -4.15 -25.32
N CYS A 412 9.49 -4.49 -25.14
CA CYS A 412 10.56 -4.12 -26.07
C CYS A 412 10.62 -5.15 -27.19
N LEU A 413 9.83 -4.99 -28.26
CA LEU A 413 9.86 -5.99 -29.34
C LEU A 413 11.20 -6.00 -30.08
N ALA A 414 11.90 -4.85 -30.10
CA ALA A 414 13.22 -4.73 -30.68
C ALA A 414 14.29 -5.57 -29.98
N SER A 415 14.08 -6.04 -28.74
CA SER A 415 15.00 -6.95 -28.04
C SER A 415 14.98 -8.38 -28.62
N VAL A 416 13.89 -8.77 -29.28
CA VAL A 416 13.70 -10.10 -29.89
C VAL A 416 14.26 -10.10 -31.32
N ALA A 417 15.44 -10.69 -31.48
CA ALA A 417 16.17 -10.67 -32.75
C ALA A 417 15.51 -11.54 -33.82
N ASP A 418 15.00 -12.72 -33.45
CA ASP A 418 14.30 -13.60 -34.38
C ASP A 418 12.96 -12.98 -34.80
N ASP A 419 12.78 -12.85 -36.11
CA ASP A 419 11.59 -12.22 -36.69
C ASP A 419 10.31 -13.05 -36.47
N GLY A 420 10.43 -14.38 -36.38
CA GLY A 420 9.33 -15.29 -36.11
C GLY A 420 8.85 -15.16 -34.67
N GLU A 421 9.76 -15.26 -33.71
CA GLU A 421 9.50 -15.06 -32.28
C GLU A 421 8.93 -13.67 -32.01
N ARG A 422 9.50 -12.61 -32.62
CA ARG A 422 9.02 -11.23 -32.46
C ARG A 422 7.58 -11.06 -32.94
N ARG A 423 7.24 -11.63 -34.09
CA ARG A 423 5.85 -11.61 -34.60
C ARG A 423 4.92 -12.43 -33.71
N ALA A 424 5.35 -13.61 -33.24
CA ALA A 424 4.55 -14.46 -32.37
C ALA A 424 4.27 -13.79 -31.01
N LEU A 425 5.27 -13.14 -30.41
CA LEU A 425 5.14 -12.38 -29.18
C LEU A 425 4.17 -11.21 -29.35
N ARG A 426 4.35 -10.39 -30.40
CA ARG A 426 3.43 -9.28 -30.71
C ARG A 426 2.00 -9.77 -30.85
N GLN A 427 1.76 -10.82 -31.64
CA GLN A 427 0.43 -11.39 -31.86
C GLN A 427 -0.18 -11.97 -30.58
N ALA A 428 0.63 -12.52 -29.68
CA ALA A 428 0.16 -13.03 -28.40
C ALA A 428 -0.33 -11.87 -27.51
N LEU A 429 0.45 -10.79 -27.41
CA LEU A 429 0.11 -9.62 -26.59
C LEU A 429 -1.08 -8.83 -27.15
N GLU A 430 -1.07 -8.51 -28.44
CA GLU A 430 -2.13 -7.73 -29.10
C GLU A 430 -3.48 -8.48 -29.20
N ARG A 431 -3.51 -9.78 -28.86
CA ARG A 431 -4.74 -10.56 -28.79
C ARG A 431 -5.69 -10.06 -27.70
N HIS A 432 -5.13 -9.61 -26.57
CA HIS A 432 -5.90 -9.24 -25.38
C HIS A 432 -5.56 -7.84 -24.85
N HIS A 433 -4.42 -7.27 -25.26
CA HIS A 433 -3.93 -6.03 -24.67
C HIS A 433 -3.62 -4.96 -25.71
N THR A 434 -3.75 -3.71 -25.29
CA THR A 434 -3.16 -2.57 -26.00
C THR A 434 -1.65 -2.59 -25.78
N LEU A 435 -0.89 -2.78 -26.85
CA LEU A 435 0.57 -2.87 -26.78
C LEU A 435 1.22 -1.47 -26.78
N VAL A 436 2.02 -1.19 -25.76
CA VAL A 436 3.00 -0.11 -25.71
C VAL A 436 4.37 -0.69 -26.05
N ASP A 437 4.75 -0.58 -27.32
CA ASP A 437 6.08 -0.97 -27.79
C ASP A 437 7.12 0.05 -27.30
N ILE A 438 8.15 -0.42 -26.59
CA ILE A 438 9.23 0.41 -26.04
C ILE A 438 10.53 0.19 -26.79
N THR A 439 11.37 1.22 -26.84
CA THR A 439 12.69 1.12 -27.47
C THR A 439 13.68 0.37 -26.56
N ARG A 440 14.83 -0.02 -27.12
CA ARG A 440 15.94 -0.58 -26.32
C ARG A 440 16.47 0.42 -25.28
N ASP A 441 16.47 1.71 -25.58
CA ASP A 441 16.87 2.75 -24.62
C ASP A 441 15.85 2.88 -23.46
N GLN A 442 14.56 2.76 -23.77
CA GLN A 442 13.50 2.73 -22.77
C GLN A 442 13.57 1.45 -21.92
N MET A 443 13.88 0.31 -22.52
CA MET A 443 14.17 -0.94 -21.80
C MET A 443 15.38 -0.76 -20.87
N ALA A 444 16.46 -0.14 -21.33
CA ALA A 444 17.63 0.20 -20.50
C ALA A 444 17.29 1.20 -19.37
N ALA A 445 16.23 1.99 -19.54
CA ALA A 445 15.66 2.87 -18.53
C ALA A 445 14.56 2.21 -17.67
N MET A 446 14.46 0.88 -17.70
CA MET A 446 13.54 0.06 -16.90
C MET A 446 12.05 0.24 -17.24
N CYS A 447 11.71 0.71 -18.45
CA CYS A 447 10.32 0.84 -18.89
C CYS A 447 9.56 -0.51 -18.99
N GLY A 448 10.25 -1.64 -19.14
CA GLY A 448 9.60 -2.95 -19.05
C GLY A 448 9.27 -3.37 -17.61
N ASN A 449 9.98 -2.80 -16.62
CA ASN A 449 9.88 -3.16 -15.21
C ASN A 449 8.77 -2.39 -14.47
N VAL A 450 7.58 -2.38 -15.07
CA VAL A 450 6.36 -1.77 -14.53
C VAL A 450 5.40 -2.85 -14.07
N LEU A 451 4.57 -2.56 -13.08
CA LEU A 451 3.60 -3.52 -12.54
C LEU A 451 2.22 -2.87 -12.41
N GLU A 452 1.18 -3.56 -12.89
CA GLU A 452 -0.19 -3.19 -12.57
C GLU A 452 -0.55 -3.69 -11.18
N LEU A 453 -1.02 -2.80 -10.33
CA LEU A 453 -1.55 -3.08 -8.99
C LEU A 453 -2.98 -2.55 -8.90
N GLU A 454 -3.69 -2.94 -7.85
CA GLU A 454 -4.94 -2.29 -7.46
C GLU A 454 -4.67 -1.25 -6.36
N ASP A 455 -5.21 -0.06 -6.53
CA ASP A 455 -5.17 1.00 -5.51
C ASP A 455 -6.08 0.67 -4.30
N GLY A 456 -6.07 1.52 -3.28
CA GLY A 456 -6.93 1.35 -2.09
C GLY A 456 -8.44 1.38 -2.38
N ARG A 457 -8.86 1.73 -3.60
CA ARG A 457 -10.24 1.75 -4.08
C ARG A 457 -10.55 0.55 -4.98
N GLY A 458 -9.57 -0.29 -5.30
CA GLY A 458 -9.68 -1.42 -6.22
C GLY A 458 -9.62 -1.03 -7.69
N LEU A 459 -9.05 0.13 -8.03
CA LEU A 459 -8.82 0.56 -9.42
C LEU A 459 -7.40 0.18 -9.86
N PRO A 460 -7.21 -0.20 -11.14
CA PRO A 460 -5.88 -0.53 -11.65
C PRO A 460 -5.00 0.73 -11.66
N VAL A 461 -3.76 0.59 -11.22
CA VAL A 461 -2.71 1.61 -11.25
C VAL A 461 -1.41 0.98 -11.71
N LEU A 462 -0.54 1.75 -12.37
CA LEU A 462 0.80 1.27 -12.73
C LEU A 462 1.84 1.82 -11.75
N ALA A 463 2.62 0.93 -11.16
CA ALA A 463 3.80 1.26 -10.36
C ALA A 463 5.07 1.15 -11.22
N MET A 464 5.92 2.18 -11.17
CA MET A 464 7.17 2.24 -11.93
C MET A 464 8.21 3.13 -11.25
N SER A 465 9.47 3.12 -11.69
CA SER A 465 10.43 4.12 -11.23
C SER A 465 10.20 5.47 -11.90
N THR A 466 10.65 6.55 -11.25
CA THR A 466 10.65 7.88 -11.86
C THR A 466 11.50 7.92 -13.15
N ARG A 467 12.56 7.12 -13.20
CA ARG A 467 13.38 6.95 -14.41
C ARG A 467 12.56 6.37 -15.57
N ALA A 468 11.86 5.26 -15.35
CA ALA A 468 10.98 4.67 -16.35
C ALA A 468 9.86 5.64 -16.76
N TYR A 469 9.21 6.30 -15.79
CA TYR A 469 8.17 7.29 -16.03
C TYR A 469 8.62 8.41 -16.99
N ASN A 470 9.84 8.93 -16.78
CA ASN A 470 10.43 9.99 -17.60
C ASN A 470 10.89 9.49 -18.97
N ALA A 471 11.30 8.22 -19.08
CA ALA A 471 11.74 7.62 -20.33
C ALA A 471 10.59 7.28 -21.28
N PHE A 472 9.39 7.02 -20.77
CA PHE A 472 8.20 6.92 -21.61
C PHE A 472 7.93 8.23 -22.35
N THR A 473 7.44 8.14 -23.58
CA THR A 473 6.95 9.31 -24.30
C THR A 473 5.62 9.77 -23.71
N GLU A 474 5.22 11.03 -23.95
CA GLU A 474 3.91 11.50 -23.50
C GLU A 474 2.77 10.71 -24.16
N GLU A 475 2.93 10.27 -25.40
CA GLU A 475 1.95 9.42 -26.07
C GLU A 475 1.81 8.07 -25.38
N GLN A 476 2.91 7.41 -25.03
CA GLN A 476 2.88 6.14 -24.29
C GLN A 476 2.21 6.32 -22.92
N ARG A 477 2.57 7.36 -22.16
CA ARG A 477 1.89 7.68 -20.88
C ARG A 477 0.40 7.97 -21.05
N ARG A 478 0.02 8.70 -22.10
CA ARG A 478 -1.39 8.96 -22.43
C ARG A 478 -2.13 7.68 -22.77
N THR A 479 -1.51 6.74 -23.49
CA THR A 479 -2.09 5.43 -23.74
C THR A 479 -2.30 4.67 -22.43
N MET A 480 -1.29 4.59 -21.57
CA MET A 480 -1.40 3.93 -20.26
C MET A 480 -2.55 4.50 -19.41
N ARG A 481 -2.67 5.83 -19.31
CA ARG A 481 -3.72 6.52 -18.53
C ARG A 481 -5.15 6.25 -19.03
N ARG A 482 -5.34 5.62 -20.19
CA ARG A 482 -6.68 5.16 -20.63
C ARG A 482 -7.10 3.85 -19.98
N HIS A 483 -6.13 3.07 -19.51
CA HIS A 483 -6.35 1.74 -18.94
C HIS A 483 -6.22 1.74 -17.41
N VAL A 484 -5.43 2.66 -16.84
CA VAL A 484 -5.20 2.75 -15.39
C VAL A 484 -5.55 4.10 -14.81
N ALA A 485 -5.98 4.11 -13.55
CA ALA A 485 -6.42 5.30 -12.83
C ALA A 485 -5.26 6.26 -12.50
N ALA A 486 -4.05 5.74 -12.33
CA ALA A 486 -2.87 6.53 -12.03
C ALA A 486 -1.57 5.82 -12.44
N LEU A 487 -0.52 6.63 -12.66
CA LEU A 487 0.85 6.17 -12.81
C LEU A 487 1.59 6.60 -11.53
N HIS A 488 1.83 5.66 -10.62
CA HIS A 488 2.58 5.88 -9.39
C HIS A 488 4.07 5.63 -9.66
N HIS A 489 4.91 6.58 -9.24
CA HIS A 489 6.34 6.46 -9.47
C HIS A 489 7.19 7.02 -8.33
N ALA A 490 8.35 6.41 -8.12
CA ALA A 490 9.31 6.83 -7.10
C ALA A 490 10.75 6.85 -7.64
N PRO A 491 11.59 7.81 -7.18
CA PRO A 491 13.00 7.86 -7.53
C PRO A 491 13.76 6.80 -6.74
N ILE A 492 14.19 5.74 -7.42
CA ILE A 492 14.95 4.62 -6.86
C ILE A 492 16.28 4.42 -7.61
N ASP A 493 16.88 5.52 -8.06
CA ASP A 493 17.99 5.52 -9.01
C ASP A 493 19.23 4.78 -8.49
N THR A 494 19.57 4.91 -7.20
CA THR A 494 20.70 4.19 -6.60
C THR A 494 20.41 2.70 -6.52
N LEU A 495 19.19 2.32 -6.12
CA LEU A 495 18.73 0.93 -6.07
C LEU A 495 18.82 0.28 -7.46
N GLU A 496 18.28 0.95 -8.49
CA GLU A 496 18.33 0.46 -9.87
C GLU A 496 19.76 0.31 -10.38
N HIS A 497 20.60 1.33 -10.16
CA HIS A 497 21.96 1.35 -10.68
C HIS A 497 22.83 0.24 -10.10
N ILE A 498 22.69 -0.03 -8.80
CA ILE A 498 23.53 -1.00 -8.08
C ILE A 498 22.93 -2.40 -8.14
N GLY A 499 21.61 -2.51 -7.96
CA GLY A 499 20.89 -3.79 -7.88
C GLY A 499 20.47 -4.36 -9.23
N GLY A 500 20.41 -3.53 -10.28
CA GLY A 500 19.95 -3.94 -11.62
C GLY A 500 18.47 -4.29 -11.72
N GLY A 501 17.70 -4.18 -10.63
CA GLY A 501 16.25 -4.33 -10.59
C GLY A 501 15.54 -3.01 -10.33
N SER A 502 14.26 -2.89 -10.71
CA SER A 502 13.45 -1.68 -10.52
C SER A 502 12.17 -1.99 -9.73
N VAL A 503 11.19 -1.10 -9.74
CA VAL A 503 10.01 -1.12 -8.88
C VAL A 503 9.29 -2.46 -8.93
N ARG A 504 9.01 -3.04 -10.10
CA ARG A 504 8.35 -4.36 -10.19
C ARG A 504 9.14 -5.45 -9.46
N CYS A 505 10.47 -5.44 -9.54
CA CYS A 505 11.29 -6.44 -8.84
C CYS A 505 11.17 -6.33 -7.31
N THR A 506 10.92 -5.14 -6.78
CA THR A 506 10.78 -4.92 -5.33
C THR A 506 9.46 -5.42 -4.74
N LEU A 507 8.56 -5.94 -5.56
CA LEU A 507 7.17 -6.25 -5.20
C LEU A 507 6.86 -7.72 -5.43
N GLY A 508 6.64 -8.47 -4.35
CA GLY A 508 6.06 -9.81 -4.41
C GLY A 508 4.53 -9.73 -4.29
N GLU A 509 3.81 -9.94 -5.38
CA GLU A 509 2.34 -9.88 -5.38
C GLU A 509 1.70 -10.94 -4.47
N ILE A 510 0.70 -10.53 -3.68
CA ILE A 510 -0.09 -11.41 -2.80
C ILE A 510 -1.55 -11.47 -3.30
N PHE A 511 -1.96 -12.59 -3.86
CA PHE A 511 -3.32 -12.85 -4.34
C PHE A 511 -4.14 -13.61 -3.30
N ARG A 512 -4.94 -12.92 -2.50
CA ARG A 512 -5.73 -13.58 -1.43
C ARG A 512 -6.65 -14.68 -1.99
N PRO A 513 -6.81 -15.82 -1.28
CA PRO A 513 -7.68 -16.93 -1.68
C PRO A 513 -9.16 -16.58 -1.85
#